data_AF-J2T1N3-F1
#
_entry.id   AF-J2T1N3-F1
#
_cell.length_a   1.000
_cell.length_b   1.000
_cell.length_c   1.000
_cell.angle_alpha   90.00
_cell.angle_beta   90.00
_cell.angle_gamma   90.00
#
_symmetry.space_group_name_H-M   'P 1'
#
loop_
_entity.id
_entity.type
_entity.pdbx_description
1 polymer ?
#
loop_
_entity_poly.entity_id
_entity_poly.type
_entity_poly.pdbx_seq_one_letter_code
_entity_poly.pdbx_strand_id
1 'polypeptide(L)' 'MRQLPSPKNQETLLICIDLLAAMDAWVERGTAPDQLVATQSAADGTTAIARRPVCEFPKFPRYNGTGDPNKAESFTCSAT' A
#
# COMPACT_ATOMS: atom_id res chain seq x y z
N MET A 1 16.87 -31.77 -3.61
CA MET A 1 16.24 -30.48 -3.97
C MET A 1 14.79 -30.55 -3.51
N ARG A 2 14.44 -29.92 -2.38
CA ARG A 2 13.04 -29.93 -1.91
C ARG A 2 12.26 -28.95 -2.78
N GLN A 3 11.37 -29.48 -3.61
CA GLN A 3 10.39 -28.70 -4.35
C GLN A 3 9.59 -27.86 -3.33
N LEU A 4 9.67 -26.54 -3.42
CA LEU A 4 8.73 -25.66 -2.71
C LEU A 4 7.33 -25.93 -3.28
N PRO A 5 6.30 -26.18 -2.46
CA PRO A 5 4.96 -26.39 -2.96
C PRO A 5 4.49 -25.13 -3.70
N SER A 6 4.04 -25.32 -4.94
CA SER A 6 3.42 -24.29 -5.77
C SER A 6 2.18 -23.74 -5.05
N PRO A 7 2.01 -22.41 -4.90
CA PRO A 7 0.87 -21.83 -4.19
C PRO A 7 -0.37 -21.97 -5.08
N LYS A 8 -1.02 -23.13 -5.04
CA LYS A 8 -2.18 -23.44 -5.88
C LYS A 8 -3.45 -22.62 -5.55
N ASN A 9 -3.40 -21.68 -4.59
CA ASN A 9 -4.56 -20.88 -4.15
C ASN A 9 -4.23 -19.38 -3.92
N GLN A 10 -3.25 -18.79 -4.63
CA GLN A 10 -2.94 -17.36 -4.49
C GLN A 10 -3.25 -16.62 -5.79
N GLU A 11 -4.47 -16.10 -5.92
CA GLU A 11 -4.76 -14.98 -6.83
C GLU A 11 -3.83 -13.84 -6.41
N THR A 12 -2.69 -13.72 -7.08
CA THR A 12 -1.52 -13.00 -6.56
C THR A 12 -1.75 -11.50 -6.75
N LEU A 13 -2.46 -10.90 -5.79
CA LEU A 13 -2.55 -9.46 -5.66
C LEU A 13 -1.22 -8.94 -5.10
N LEU A 14 -0.51 -8.18 -5.92
CA LEU A 14 0.80 -7.64 -5.58
C LEU A 14 0.61 -6.31 -4.84
N ILE A 15 1.08 -6.20 -3.60
CA ILE A 15 1.07 -4.94 -2.85
C ILE A 15 2.46 -4.30 -2.96
N CYS A 16 2.51 -3.05 -3.41
CA CYS A 16 3.73 -2.27 -3.58
C CYS A 16 3.66 -0.93 -2.83
N ILE A 17 4.77 -0.59 -2.14
CA ILE A 17 5.08 0.72 -1.56
C ILE A 17 6.58 0.95 -1.81
N ASP A 18 6.97 2.09 -2.37
CA ASP A 18 8.39 2.44 -2.53
C ASP A 18 8.92 3.14 -1.27
N LEU A 19 9.23 2.33 -0.25
CA LEU A 19 9.78 2.84 1.01
C LEU A 19 11.22 3.32 0.85
N LEU A 20 12.00 2.72 -0.07
CA LEU A 20 13.41 3.05 -0.22
C LEU A 20 13.57 4.46 -0.80
N ALA A 21 12.82 4.80 -1.85
CA ALA A 21 12.85 6.15 -2.41
C ALA A 21 12.36 7.20 -1.41
N ALA A 22 11.36 6.88 -0.59
CA ALA A 22 10.87 7.77 0.46
C ALA A 22 11.91 7.99 1.57
N MET A 23 12.61 6.93 2.00
CA MET A 23 13.68 7.02 3.00
C MET A 23 14.88 7.80 2.47
N ASP A 24 15.27 7.57 1.22
CA ASP A 24 16.33 8.31 0.53
C ASP A 24 16.03 9.82 0.49
N ALA A 25 14.81 10.19 0.06
CA ALA A 25 14.37 11.58 0.05
C ALA A 25 14.37 12.22 1.45
N TRP A 26 13.98 11.47 2.47
CA TRP A 26 13.93 11.98 3.82
C TRP A 26 15.34 12.17 4.40
N VAL A 27 16.16 11.13 4.36
CA VAL A 27 17.48 11.13 5.01
C VAL A 27 18.46 12.04 4.27
N GLU A 28 18.49 11.99 2.94
CA GLU A 28 19.49 12.72 2.17
C GLU A 28 19.06 14.15 1.82
N ARG A 29 17.75 14.39 1.61
CA ARG A 29 17.22 15.67 1.14
C ARG A 29 16.33 16.37 2.17
N GLY A 30 16.18 15.83 3.38
CA GLY A 30 15.33 16.39 4.42
C GLY A 30 13.84 16.45 4.06
N THR A 31 13.41 15.73 3.02
CA THR A 31 12.04 15.76 2.50
C THR A 31 11.30 14.52 2.97
N ALA A 32 10.63 14.63 4.12
CA ALA A 32 9.77 13.55 4.62
C ALA A 32 8.54 13.38 3.72
N PRO A 33 8.06 12.15 3.49
CA PRO A 33 6.83 11.93 2.74
C PRO A 33 5.62 12.43 3.55
N ASP A 34 4.77 13.26 2.94
CA ASP A 34 3.51 13.70 3.57
C ASP A 34 2.58 12.51 3.83
N GLN A 35 2.57 11.53 2.91
CA GLN A 35 1.79 10.31 3.03
C GLN A 35 2.40 9.20 2.16
N LEU A 36 2.55 8.01 2.74
CA LEU A 36 2.89 6.80 2.00
C LEU A 36 1.61 6.11 1.54
N VAL A 37 1.57 5.62 0.30
CA VAL A 37 0.39 4.94 -0.26
C VAL A 37 0.77 3.54 -0.72
N ALA A 38 0.08 2.54 -0.17
CA ALA A 38 0.15 1.17 -0.63
C ALA A 38 -0.75 1.00 -1.85
N THR A 39 -0.19 0.48 -2.94
CA THR A 39 -0.95 0.11 -4.13
C THR A 39 -1.02 -1.40 -4.25
N GLN A 40 -2.23 -1.92 -4.33
CA GLN A 40 -2.50 -3.28 -4.74
C GLN A 40 -2.70 -3.30 -6.25
N SER A 41 -1.91 -4.11 -6.94
CA SER A 41 -1.99 -4.34 -8.38
C SER A 41 -2.67 -5.68 -8.68
N ALA A 42 -3.29 -5.76 -9.85
CA ALA A 42 -3.70 -7.01 -10.46
C ALA A 42 -2.50 -7.93 -10.72
N ALA A 43 -2.76 -9.16 -11.16
CA ALA A 43 -1.72 -10.14 -11.46
C ALA A 43 -0.76 -9.70 -12.58
N ASP A 44 -1.13 -8.70 -13.39
CA ASP A 44 -0.25 -8.07 -14.39
C ASP A 44 0.83 -7.16 -13.77
N GLY A 45 0.76 -6.91 -12.45
CA GLY A 45 1.69 -6.08 -11.69
C GLY A 45 1.61 -4.58 -11.97
N THR A 46 0.79 -4.14 -12.92
CA THR A 46 0.77 -2.75 -13.41
C THR A 46 -0.59 -2.07 -13.19
N THR A 47 -1.68 -2.84 -13.30
CA THR A 47 -3.03 -2.31 -13.10
C THR A 47 -3.33 -2.18 -11.62
N ALA A 48 -3.36 -0.97 -11.10
CA ALA A 48 -3.76 -0.70 -9.72
C ALA A 48 -5.25 -1.02 -9.53
N ILE A 49 -5.57 -1.91 -8.60
CA ILE A 49 -6.94 -2.31 -8.27
C ILE A 49 -7.44 -1.72 -6.95
N ALA A 50 -6.53 -1.39 -6.03
CA ALA A 50 -6.87 -0.70 -4.79
C ALA A 50 -5.67 0.08 -4.26
N ARG A 51 -5.93 1.22 -3.61
CA ARG A 51 -4.91 2.00 -2.91
C ARG A 51 -5.33 2.32 -1.49
N ARG A 52 -4.40 2.27 -0.54
CA ARG A 52 -4.63 2.62 0.86
C ARG A 52 -3.51 3.50 1.39
N PRO A 53 -3.81 4.50 2.23
CA PRO A 53 -2.76 5.20 2.93
C PRO A 53 -2.10 4.27 3.96
N VAL A 54 -0.78 4.31 4.02
CA VAL A 54 0.01 3.69 5.07
C VAL A 54 -0.03 4.61 6.27
N CYS A 55 -0.55 4.09 7.37
CA CYS A 55 -0.77 4.88 8.58
C CYS A 55 0.34 4.60 9.61
N GLU A 56 0.79 5.67 10.27
CA GLU A 56 1.64 5.54 11.44
C GLU A 56 0.92 4.74 12.53
N PHE A 57 1.63 3.80 13.15
CA PHE A 57 1.07 3.06 14.29
C PHE A 57 0.72 4.05 15.43
N PRO A 58 -0.43 3.92 16.11
CA PRO A 58 -1.42 2.82 16.04
C PRO A 58 -2.59 3.04 15.07
N LYS A 59 -2.52 4.04 14.19
CA LYS A 59 -3.59 4.35 13.23
C LYS A 59 -3.63 3.29 12.12
N PHE A 60 -4.81 3.13 11.52
CA PHE A 60 -5.07 2.26 10.38
C PHE A 60 -5.96 2.99 9.35
N PRO A 61 -5.93 2.61 8.06
CA PRO A 61 -6.76 3.23 7.05
C PRO A 61 -8.24 2.89 7.28
N ARG A 62 -9.05 3.90 7.59
CA ARG A 62 -10.50 3.79 7.80
C ARG A 62 -11.23 4.42 6.63
N TYR A 63 -12.18 3.68 6.06
CA TYR A 63 -13.01 4.21 4.96
C TYR A 63 -13.88 5.36 5.47
N ASN A 64 -13.94 6.45 4.71
CA ASN A 64 -14.66 7.66 5.08
C ASN A 64 -16.19 7.52 4.96
N GLY A 65 -16.69 6.40 4.41
CA GLY A 65 -18.11 6.17 4.17
C GLY A 65 -18.62 6.74 2.84
N THR A 66 -17.79 7.50 2.13
CA THR A 66 -18.09 8.10 0.82
C THR A 66 -16.87 8.00 -0.09
N GLY A 67 -17.09 8.07 -1.40
CA GLY A 67 -16.04 7.97 -2.42
C GLY A 67 -15.89 6.56 -3.00
N ASP A 68 -14.85 6.38 -3.82
CA ASP A 68 -14.53 5.10 -4.43
C ASP A 68 -13.68 4.26 -3.45
N PRO A 69 -14.12 3.07 -3.02
CA PRO A 69 -13.39 2.24 -2.08
C PRO A 69 -12.05 1.73 -2.63
N ASN A 70 -11.74 1.89 -3.91
CA ASN A 70 -10.45 1.52 -4.50
C ASN A 70 -9.44 2.69 -4.48
N LYS A 71 -9.89 3.90 -4.16
CA LYS A 71 -9.06 5.11 -4.14
C LYS A 71 -8.54 5.42 -2.73
N ALA A 72 -7.31 5.91 -2.64
CA ALA A 72 -6.66 6.22 -1.35
C ALA A 72 -7.34 7.40 -0.63
N GLU A 73 -7.88 8.35 -1.38
CA GLU A 73 -8.51 9.59 -0.90
C GLU A 73 -9.83 9.32 -0.16
N SER A 74 -10.41 8.13 -0.35
CA SER A 74 -11.62 7.70 0.34
C SER A 74 -11.33 7.12 1.74
N PHE A 75 -10.08 7.15 2.19
CA PHE A 75 -9.64 6.63 3.48
C PHE A 75 -8.90 7.69 4.29
N THR A 76 -9.06 7.65 5.60
CA THR A 76 -8.30 8.47 6.55
C THR A 76 -7.64 7.57 7.58
N CYS A 77 -6.41 7.90 8.00
CA CYS A 77 -5.76 7.21 9.10
C CYS A 77 -6.47 7.52 10.42
N SER A 78 -7.07 6.50 11.04
CA SER A 78 -7.78 6.59 12.32
C SER A 78 -7.27 5.52 13.28
N ALA A 79 -7.25 5.80 14.58
CA ALA A 79 -6.98 4.80 15.62
C ALA A 79 -8.26 4.15 16.16
N THR A 80 -9.42 4.48 15.58
CA THR A 80 -10.77 4.16 16.10
C THR A 80 -11.76 3.95 14.97
#